data_AF-A0A1M2YWA4-F1
#
_entry.id   AF-A0A1M2YWA4-F1
#
_cell.length_a   1.000
_cell.length_b   1.000
_cell.length_c   1.000
_cell.angle_alpha   90.00
_cell.angle_beta   90.00
_cell.angle_gamma   90.00
#
_symmetry.space_group_name_H-M   'P 1'
#
loop_
_entity.id
_entity.type
_entity.pdbx_description
1 polymer ?
#
loop_
_entity_poly.entity_id
_entity_poly.type
_entity_poly.pdbx_seq_one_letter_code
_entity_poly.pdbx_strand_id
1 'polypeptide(L)' 'MSGRPVTIILTMDEACCLNNALRAELERARRKLHDPEWLGFDEYVRRLDACIAKVGEALAEALAPEKAEKASAA' A
#
# COMPACT_ATOMS: atom_id res chain seq x y z
N MET A 1 1.07 -17.52 12.36
CA MET A 1 0.05 -16.70 11.65
C MET A 1 -0.35 -17.42 10.36
N SER A 2 -1.63 -17.46 10.00
CA SER A 2 -2.06 -18.22 8.82
C SER A 2 -1.63 -17.48 7.54
N GLY A 3 -0.79 -18.09 6.70
CA GLY A 3 -0.37 -17.54 5.41
C GLY A 3 -1.44 -17.58 4.32
N ARG A 4 -2.72 -17.59 4.70
CA ARG A 4 -3.84 -17.67 3.78
C ARG A 4 -4.07 -16.30 3.13
N PRO A 5 -4.16 -16.23 1.80
CA PRO A 5 -4.44 -14.97 1.11
C PRO A 5 -5.84 -14.46 1.47
N VAL A 6 -5.99 -13.13 1.47
CA VAL A 6 -7.26 -12.42 1.62
C VAL A 6 -7.46 -11.56 0.39
N THR A 7 -8.65 -11.63 -0.22
CA THR A 7 -9.05 -10.77 -1.34
C THR A 7 -9.94 -9.65 -0.82
N ILE A 8 -9.66 -8.41 -1.23
CA ILE A 8 -10.45 -7.22 -0.91
C ILE A 8 -10.78 -6.55 -2.25
N ILE A 9 -12.04 -6.15 -2.43
CA ILE A 9 -12.52 -5.41 -3.60
C ILE A 9 -12.67 -3.95 -3.19
N LEU A 10 -12.04 -3.05 -3.93
CA LEU A 10 -12.04 -1.62 -3.68
C LEU A 10 -12.35 -0.88 -4.99
N THR A 11 -13.04 0.23 -4.90
CA THR A 11 -13.10 1.24 -5.97
C THR A 11 -11.73 1.92 -6.13
N MET A 12 -11.54 2.66 -7.24
CA MET A 12 -10.30 3.40 -7.48
C MET A 12 -10.02 4.45 -6.38
N ASP A 13 -11.05 5.17 -5.94
CA ASP A 13 -10.90 6.17 -4.89
C ASP A 13 -10.55 5.53 -3.54
N GLU A 14 -11.16 4.39 -3.22
CA GLU A 14 -10.84 3.62 -2.00
C GLU A 14 -9.41 3.07 -2.04
N ALA A 15 -8.96 2.56 -3.19
CA ALA A 15 -7.58 2.09 -3.37
C ALA A 15 -6.56 3.23 -3.25
N CYS A 16 -6.84 4.40 -3.83
CA CYS A 16 -6.05 5.61 -3.65
C CYS A 16 -5.99 6.04 -2.18
N CYS A 17 -7.15 6.09 -1.51
CA CYS A 17 -7.24 6.43 -0.09
C CYS A 17 -6.44 5.45 0.77
N LEU A 18 -6.56 4.15 0.52
CA LEU A 18 -5.83 3.11 1.25
C LEU A 18 -4.32 3.25 1.06
N ASN A 19 -3.85 3.41 -0.18
CA ASN A 19 -2.43 3.60 -0.46
C ASN A 19 -1.86 4.83 0.27
N ASN A 20 -2.59 5.95 0.28
CA ASN A 20 -2.18 7.15 1.00
C ASN A 20 -2.19 6.97 2.52
N ALA A 21 -3.20 6.30 3.07
CA ALA A 21 -3.30 6.02 4.50
C ALA A 21 -2.16 5.12 4.98
N LEU A 22 -1.83 4.05 4.24
CA LEU A 22 -0.73 3.14 4.57
C LEU A 22 0.62 3.86 4.55
N ARG A 23 0.88 4.71 3.54
CA ARG A 23 2.10 5.52 3.47
C ARG A 23 2.20 6.51 4.62
N ALA A 24 1.10 7.19 4.95
CA ALA A 24 1.07 8.11 6.09
C ALA A 24 1.34 7.39 7.41
N GLU A 25 0.82 6.17 7.57
CA GLU A 25 1.07 5.35 8.76
C GLU A 25 2.52 4.88 8.83
N LEU A 26 3.13 4.52 7.70
CA LEU A 26 4.55 4.16 7.66
C LEU A 26 5.43 5.33 8.11
N GLU A 27 5.13 6.53 7.65
CA GLU A 27 5.83 7.74 8.07
C GLU A 27 5.62 8.04 9.56
N ARG A 28 4.42 7.82 10.10
CA ARG A 28 4.16 7.94 11.54
C ARG A 28 4.92 6.90 12.35
N ALA A 29 4.99 5.67 11.86
CA ALA A 29 5.72 4.59 12.50
C ALA A 29 7.21 4.92 12.56
N ARG A 30 7.80 5.33 11.43
CA ARG A 30 9.22 5.73 11.34
C ARG A 30 9.60 6.88 12.29
N ARG A 31 8.66 7.76 12.66
CA ARG A 31 8.93 8.83 13.64
C ARG A 31 9.08 8.33 15.08
N LYS A 32 8.56 7.14 15.39
CA LYS A 32 8.77 6.48 16.68
C LYS A 32 9.88 5.42 16.60
N LEU A 33 10.72 5.49 15.57
CA LEU A 33 11.92 4.67 15.49
C LEU A 33 12.75 4.91 16.75
N HIS A 34 13.21 3.83 17.38
CA HIS A 34 13.92 3.81 18.66
C HIS A 34 13.07 4.05 19.92
N ASP A 35 11.73 3.98 19.82
CA ASP A 35 10.87 3.89 21.01
C ASP A 35 11.07 2.52 21.69
N PRO A 36 11.67 2.46 22.89
CA PRO A 36 11.94 1.20 23.58
C PRO A 36 10.66 0.49 24.06
N GLU A 37 9.52 1.18 24.14
CA GLU A 37 8.24 0.57 24.50
C GLU A 37 7.57 -0.12 23.29
N TRP A 38 8.06 0.12 22.07
CA TRP A 38 7.48 -0.45 20.87
C TRP A 38 8.08 -1.83 20.53
N LEU A 39 7.59 -2.86 21.21
CA LEU A 39 7.90 -4.25 20.89
C LEU A 39 7.35 -4.63 19.49
N GLY A 40 8.19 -5.22 18.65
CA GLY A 40 7.80 -5.71 17.32
C GLY A 40 7.75 -4.64 16.22
N PHE A 41 8.34 -3.45 16.46
CA PHE A 41 8.43 -2.37 15.49
C PHE A 41 8.92 -2.82 14.11
N ASP A 42 10.04 -3.55 14.05
CA ASP A 42 10.64 -3.99 12.79
C ASP A 42 9.70 -4.91 11.99
N GLU A 43 8.99 -5.81 12.68
CA GLU A 43 8.02 -6.68 12.03
C GLU A 43 6.80 -5.90 11.53
N TYR A 44 6.34 -4.92 12.31
CA TYR A 44 5.24 -4.04 11.92
C TYR A 44 5.60 -3.24 10.66
N VAL A 45 6.74 -2.57 10.65
CA VAL A 45 7.24 -1.80 9.49
C VAL A 45 7.38 -2.70 8.26
N ARG A 46 8.02 -3.87 8.41
CA ARG A 46 8.20 -4.82 7.31
C ARG A 46 6.87 -5.27 6.70
N ARG A 47 5.84 -5.48 7.52
CA ARG A 47 4.50 -5.85 7.05
C ARG A 47 3.79 -4.69 6.38
N LEU A 48 3.94 -3.49 6.92
CA LEU A 48 3.34 -2.29 6.36
C LEU A 48 3.94 -1.95 4.98
N ASP A 49 5.27 -2.05 4.84
CA ASP A 49 5.97 -1.91 3.56
C ASP A 49 5.46 -2.94 2.52
N ALA A 50 5.29 -4.20 2.93
CA ALA A 50 4.75 -5.24 2.05
C ALA A 50 3.31 -4.96 1.61
N CYS A 51 2.46 -4.43 2.50
CA CYS A 51 1.11 -4.00 2.15
C CYS A 51 1.11 -2.82 1.17
N ILE A 52 1.95 -1.81 1.40
CA ILE A 52 2.08 -0.64 0.51
C ILE A 52 2.52 -1.08 -0.89
N ALA A 53 3.49 -2.00 -0.99
CA ALA A 53 3.94 -2.53 -2.27
C ALA A 53 2.78 -3.20 -3.02
N LYS A 54 2.02 -4.08 -2.34
CA LYS A 54 0.90 -4.80 -2.97
C LYS A 54 -0.24 -3.90 -3.42
N VAL A 55 -0.64 -2.95 -2.58
CA VAL A 55 -1.70 -1.98 -2.94
C VAL A 55 -1.22 -1.04 -4.05
N GLY A 56 0.03 -0.60 -4.00
CA GLY A 56 0.64 0.26 -5.02
C GLY A 56 0.75 -0.42 -6.38
N GLU A 57 1.14 -1.70 -6.42
CA GLU A 57 1.15 -2.53 -7.63
C GLU A 57 -0.25 -2.63 -8.24
N ALA A 58 -1.25 -3.00 -7.43
CA ALA A 58 -2.64 -3.14 -7.89
C ALA A 58 -3.22 -1.81 -8.40
N LEU A 59 -2.90 -0.70 -7.73
CA LEU A 59 -3.33 0.63 -8.16
C LEU A 59 -2.65 1.06 -9.47
N ALA A 60 -1.35 0.79 -9.62
CA ALA A 60 -0.62 1.10 -10.84
C ALA A 60 -1.15 0.30 -12.04
N GLU A 61 -1.47 -0.97 -11.84
CA GLU A 61 -2.09 -1.83 -12.86
C GLU A 61 -3.46 -1.29 -13.27
N ALA A 62 -4.30 -0.90 -12.29
CA ALA A 62 -5.61 -0.32 -12.57
C ALA A 62 -5.55 1.04 -13.29
N LEU A 63 -4.46 1.81 -13.13
CA LEU A 63 -4.22 3.09 -13.82
C LEU A 63 -3.57 2.94 -15.20
N ALA A 64 -2.98 1.78 -15.52
CA ALA A 64 -2.33 1.52 -16.80
C ALA A 64 -3.27 1.55 -18.04
N PRO A 65 -4.53 1.06 -18.02
CA PRO A 65 -5.36 0.99 -19.22
C PRO A 65 -5.78 2.36 -19.78
N GLU A 66 -5.75 3.46 -19.00
CA GLU A 66 -6.02 4.80 -19.54
C GLU A 66 -4.90 5.37 -20.44
N LYS A 67 -3.67 4.83 -20.35
CA LYS A 67 -2.54 5.31 -21.17
C LYS A 67 -2.46 4.67 -22.55
N ALA A 68 -3.03 3.48 -22.74
CA ALA A 68 -3.02 2.78 -24.02
C ALA A 68 -4.03 3.38 -25.01
N GLU A 69 -5.19 3.81 -24.52
CA GLU A 69 -6.27 4.34 -25.37
C GLU A 69 -5.96 5.75 -25.91
N LYS A 70 -5.27 6.58 -25.12
CA LYS A 70 -4.82 7.93 -25.56
C LYS A 70 -3.63 7.91 -26.53
N ALA A 71 -2.85 6.82 -26.59
CA ALA A 71 -1.72 6.69 -27.51
C ALA A 71 -2.13 6.17 -28.90
N SER A 72 -3.32 5.58 -29.04
CA SER A 72 -3.86 5.11 -30.32
C SER A 72 -4.76 6.14 -31.03
N ALA A 73 -5.08 7.25 -30.36
CA ALA A 73 -5.97 8.31 -30.86
C ALA A 73 -5.25 9.61 -31.25
N ALA A 74 -3.91 9.62 -31.26
CA ALA A 74 -3.05 10.72 -31.68
C ALA A 74 -2.15 10.26 -32.86
#